data_AF-A0A3E2CCH8-F1
#
_entry.id   AF-A0A3E2CCH8-F1
#
_cell.length_a   1.000
_cell.length_b   1.000
_cell.length_c   1.000
_cell.angle_alpha   90.00
_cell.angle_beta   90.00
_cell.angle_gamma   90.00
#
_symmetry.space_group_name_H-M   'P 1'
#
loop_
_entity.id
_entity.type
_entity.pdbx_description
1 polymer ?
#
loop_
_entity_poly.entity_id
_entity_poly.type
_entity_poly.pdbx_seq_one_letter_code
_entity_poly.pdbx_strand_id
1 'polypeptide(L)'
;MRVNTLALAFRELNNTLKGKARKLVIGTVALIPLLYGSLYLWAFTNPYKTLNTVPVAVVVEDNGAVINGKMRNIGNEIKTRLKN
;
A
#
# COMPACT_ATOMS: atom_id res chain seq x y z
N MET A 1 -16.91 49.05 14.93
CA MET A 1 -17.64 47.97 14.25
C MET A 1 -16.79 46.70 14.29
N ARG A 2 -17.18 45.66 15.04
CA ARG A 2 -16.38 44.43 15.17
C ARG A 2 -16.78 43.47 14.04
N VAL A 3 -16.04 43.49 12.94
CA VAL A 3 -16.30 42.62 11.80
C VAL A 3 -15.72 41.24 12.08
N ASN A 4 -16.53 40.19 11.89
CA ASN A 4 -16.09 38.81 12.07
C ASN A 4 -15.27 38.37 10.85
N THR A 5 -13.95 38.44 10.96
CA THR A 5 -12.99 38.15 9.87
C THR A 5 -13.12 36.73 9.34
N LEU A 6 -13.43 35.76 10.19
CA LEU A 6 -13.69 34.37 9.80
C LEU A 6 -14.91 34.27 8.87
N ALA A 7 -16.00 34.95 9.21
CA ALA A 7 -17.21 34.96 8.39
C ALA A 7 -16.96 35.62 7.02
N LEU A 8 -16.11 36.65 6.97
CA LEU A 8 -15.68 37.27 5.71
C LEU A 8 -14.85 36.30 4.85
N ALA A 9 -13.89 35.60 5.45
CA ALA A 9 -13.05 34.62 4.76
C ALA A 9 -13.88 33.48 4.15
N PHE A 10 -14.85 32.93 4.89
CA PHE A 10 -15.77 31.92 4.37
C PHE A 10 -16.66 32.44 3.24
N ARG A 11 -17.11 33.70 3.32
CA ARG A 11 -17.90 34.32 2.26
C ARG A 11 -17.10 34.51 0.99
N GLU A 12 -15.84 34.95 1.11
CA GLU A 12 -14.92 35.09 -0.02
C GLU A 12 -14.56 33.74 -0.65
N LEU A 13 -14.36 32.70 0.17
CA LEU A 13 -14.15 31.33 -0.31
C LEU A 13 -15.36 30.84 -1.11
N ASN A 14 -16.57 30.99 -0.57
CA ASN A 14 -17.79 30.57 -1.25
C ASN A 14 -18.05 31.37 -2.52
N ASN A 15 -17.70 32.66 -2.55
CA ASN A 15 -17.83 33.49 -3.75
C ASN A 15 -16.80 33.10 -4.82
N THR A 16 -15.57 32.81 -4.40
CA THR A 16 -14.48 32.31 -5.23
C THR A 16 -14.83 30.98 -5.91
N LEU A 17 -15.59 30.13 -5.21
CA LEU A 17 -16.05 28.85 -5.72
C LEU A 17 -17.19 28.94 -6.74
N LYS A 18 -17.85 30.09 -6.98
CA LYS A 18 -19.01 30.17 -7.89
C LYS A 18 -18.68 30.15 -9.39
N GLY A 19 -17.46 30.51 -9.78
CA GLY A 19 -17.05 30.57 -11.19
C GLY A 19 -16.87 29.19 -11.82
N LYS A 20 -17.59 28.88 -12.92
CA LYS A 20 -17.50 27.58 -13.62
C LYS A 20 -16.07 27.20 -14.03
N ALA A 21 -15.32 28.15 -14.61
CA ALA A 21 -13.93 27.94 -15.01
C ALA A 21 -13.01 27.64 -13.80
N ARG A 22 -13.22 28.33 -12.68
CA ARG A 22 -12.40 28.14 -11.47
C ARG A 22 -12.67 26.80 -10.78
N LYS A 23 -13.94 26.36 -10.76
CA LYS A 23 -14.31 25.02 -10.29
C LYS A 23 -13.62 23.92 -11.09
N LEU A 24 -13.54 24.06 -12.41
CA LEU A 24 -12.83 23.12 -13.27
C LEU A 24 -11.36 23.04 -12.91
N VAL A 25 -10.67 24.19 -12.79
CA VAL A 25 -9.24 24.22 -12.41
C VAL A 25 -9.00 23.55 -11.06
N ILE A 26 -9.77 23.92 -10.03
CA ILE A 26 -9.65 23.33 -8.69
C ILE A 26 -9.93 21.82 -8.73
N GLY A 27 -10.97 21.42 -9.46
CA GLY A 27 -11.33 20.01 -9.63
C GLY A 27 -10.22 19.21 -10.29
N THR A 28 -9.63 19.71 -11.38
CA THR A 28 -8.52 19.06 -12.08
C THR A 28 -7.28 18.95 -11.21
N VAL A 29 -6.92 20.02 -10.48
CA VAL A 29 -5.77 19.98 -9.55
C VAL A 29 -6.00 18.98 -8.42
N ALA A 30 -7.20 18.90 -7.87
CA ALA A 30 -7.56 17.92 -6.85
C ALA A 30 -7.62 16.49 -7.39
N LEU A 31 -7.92 16.31 -8.68
CA LEU A 31 -7.97 15.00 -9.33
C LEU A 31 -6.61 14.31 -9.36
N ILE A 32 -5.52 15.08 -9.55
CA ILE A 32 -4.15 14.55 -9.65
C ILE A 32 -3.77 13.70 -8.42
N PRO A 33 -3.81 14.21 -7.17
CA PRO A 33 -3.46 13.42 -6.00
C PRO A 33 -4.46 12.29 -5.73
N LEU A 34 -5.74 12.46 -6.07
CA LEU A 34 -6.76 11.41 -5.92
C LEU A 34 -6.51 10.23 -6.85
N LEU A 35 -6.17 10.49 -8.11
CA LEU A 35 -5.83 9.46 -9.08
C LEU A 35 -4.55 8.74 -8.68
N TYR A 36 -3.52 9.49 -8.29
CA TYR A 36 -2.27 8.91 -7.82
C TYR A 36 -2.49 7.99 -6.61
N GLY A 37 -3.22 8.47 -5.60
CA GLY A 37 -3.55 7.67 -4.41
C GLY A 37 -4.37 6.43 -4.76
N SER A 38 -5.36 6.57 -5.64
CA SER A 38 -6.23 5.44 -6.06
C SER A 38 -5.44 4.37 -6.81
N LEU A 39 -4.59 4.77 -7.75
CA LEU A 39 -3.73 3.85 -8.50
C LEU A 39 -2.71 3.18 -7.59
N TYR A 40 -2.12 3.90 -6.66
CA TYR A 40 -1.20 3.35 -5.66
C TYR A 40 -1.91 2.28 -4.82
N LEU A 41 -3.06 2.61 -4.23
CA LEU A 41 -3.83 1.64 -3.45
C LEU A 41 -4.16 0.41 -4.28
N TRP A 42 -4.64 0.60 -5.52
CA TRP A 42 -4.96 -0.51 -6.42
C TRP A 42 -3.75 -1.41 -6.70
N ALA A 43 -2.61 -0.83 -7.11
CA ALA A 43 -1.41 -1.57 -7.45
C ALA A 43 -0.80 -2.32 -6.25
N PHE A 44 -0.88 -1.74 -5.05
CA PHE A 44 -0.26 -2.28 -3.84
C PHE A 44 -1.24 -3.01 -2.91
N THR A 45 -2.48 -3.26 -3.33
CA THR A 45 -3.44 -4.04 -2.54
C THR A 45 -3.03 -5.51 -2.35
N ASN A 46 -2.26 -6.08 -3.28
CA ASN A 46 -1.77 -7.46 -3.14
C ASN A 46 -0.35 -7.61 -3.73
N PRO A 47 0.69 -7.15 -3.01
CA PRO A 47 2.08 -7.23 -3.47
C PRO A 47 2.60 -8.67 -3.55
N TYR A 48 1.88 -9.62 -2.94
CA TYR A 48 2.28 -11.01 -2.83
C TYR A 48 1.59 -11.93 -3.85
N LYS A 49 0.66 -11.39 -4.65
CA LYS A 49 -0.10 -12.16 -5.65
C LYS A 49 0.78 -12.94 -6.62
N THR A 50 1.99 -12.45 -6.88
CA THR A 50 2.95 -13.02 -7.83
C THR A 50 4.14 -13.71 -7.16
N LEU A 51 4.17 -13.82 -5.83
CA LEU A 51 5.29 -14.51 -5.13
C LEU A 51 5.46 -15.97 -5.58
N ASN A 52 4.36 -16.62 -5.98
CA ASN A 52 4.37 -17.99 -6.53
C ASN A 52 5.13 -18.11 -7.87
N THR A 53 5.40 -17.01 -8.56
CA THR A 53 6.17 -16.98 -9.82
C THR A 53 7.64 -16.61 -9.64
N VAL A 54 8.05 -16.22 -8.44
CA VAL A 54 9.43 -15.81 -8.16
C VAL A 54 10.27 -17.07 -7.88
N PRO A 55 11.27 -17.39 -8.72
CA PRO A 55 12.12 -18.56 -8.48
C PRO A 55 12.99 -18.30 -7.25
N VAL A 56 12.82 -19.13 -6.22
CA VAL A 56 13.61 -19.09 -4.98
C VAL A 56 14.43 -20.37 -4.85
N ALA A 57 15.73 -20.22 -4.61
CA ALA A 57 16.63 -21.34 -4.34
C ALA A 57 16.74 -21.56 -2.82
N VAL A 58 16.30 -22.73 -2.34
CA VAL A 58 16.41 -23.11 -0.92
C VAL A 58 17.58 -24.07 -0.74
N VAL A 59 18.64 -23.58 -0.11
CA VAL A 59 19.80 -24.37 0.32
C VAL A 59 19.64 -24.72 1.79
N VAL A 60 19.89 -25.97 2.16
CA VAL A 60 19.81 -26.46 3.54
C VAL A 60 21.20 -26.89 3.99
N GLU A 61 21.69 -26.25 5.05
CA GLU A 61 22.98 -26.56 5.68
C GLU A 61 22.81 -27.31 7.02
N ASP A 62 21.57 -27.65 7.38
CA ASP A 62 21.28 -28.45 8.57
C ASP A 62 21.79 -29.88 8.37
N ASN A 63 22.77 -30.30 9.18
CA ASN A 63 23.27 -31.67 9.20
C ASN A 63 22.35 -32.62 10.00
N GLY A 64 21.35 -32.09 10.68
CA GLY A 64 20.45 -32.80 11.57
C GLY A 64 21.03 -33.03 12.97
N ALA A 65 20.16 -33.32 13.93
CA ALA A 65 20.53 -33.73 15.28
C ALA A 65 19.60 -34.83 15.84
N VAL A 66 20.06 -35.54 16.87
CA VAL A 66 19.19 -36.45 17.62
C VAL A 66 18.24 -35.62 18.48
N ILE A 67 16.94 -35.74 18.21
CA ILE A 67 15.87 -35.04 18.93
C ILE A 67 14.90 -36.10 19.41
N ASN A 68 14.64 -36.15 20.72
CA ASN A 68 13.75 -37.15 21.35
C ASN A 68 14.11 -38.60 20.99
N GLY A 69 15.40 -38.93 20.98
CA GLY A 69 15.90 -40.28 20.67
C GLY A 69 15.78 -40.69 19.20
N LYS A 70 15.40 -39.77 18.30
CA LYS A 70 15.31 -40.02 16.86
C LYS A 70 16.20 -39.05 16.10
N MET A 71 16.87 -39.55 15.07
CA MET A 71 17.65 -38.72 14.17
C MET A 71 16.69 -37.87 13.33
N ARG A 72 16.81 -36.54 13.39
CA ARG A 72 15.96 -35.60 12.65
C ARG A 72 16.75 -34.50 11.97
N ASN A 73 16.31 -34.12 10.78
CA ASN A 73 16.87 -32.99 10.03
C ASN A 73 15.74 -32.01 9.73
N ILE A 74 15.67 -30.96 10.55
CA ILE A 74 14.54 -30.02 10.54
C ILE A 74 14.61 -29.16 9.27
N GLY A 75 15.82 -28.80 8.82
CA GLY A 75 16.02 -28.04 7.59
C GLY A 75 15.44 -28.75 6.36
N ASN A 76 15.68 -30.06 6.22
CA ASN A 76 15.13 -30.86 5.12
C ASN A 76 13.62 -31.05 5.21
N GLU A 77 13.08 -31.18 6.42
CA GLU A 77 11.64 -31.26 6.63
C GLU A 77 10.92 -29.96 6.22
N ILE A 78 11.46 -28.80 6.56
CA ILE A 78 10.92 -27.50 6.16
C ILE A 78 11.04 -27.31 4.65
N LYS A 79 12.20 -27.63 4.05
CA LYS A 79 12.39 -27.60 2.59
C LYS A 79 11.35 -28.43 1.85
N THR A 80 11.03 -29.62 2.37
CA THR A 80 10.02 -30.51 1.79
C THR A 80 8.62 -29.88 1.87
N ARG A 81 8.28 -29.22 2.99
CA ARG A 81 7.00 -28.52 3.15
C ARG A 81 6.86 -27.28 2.27
N LEU A 82 7.95 -26.58 1.94
CA LEU A 82 7.94 -25.40 1.07
C LEU A 82 7.82 -25.74 -0.43
N LYS A 83 8.12 -26.99 -0.80
CA LYS A 83 8.01 -27.48 -2.18
C LYS A 83 6.59 -27.95 -2.54
N ASN A 84 5.77 -28.27 -1.55
CA ASN A 84 4.39 -28.72 -1.66
C ASN A 84 3.40 -27.59 -1.33
#